data_AF-A0A925N5L3-F1
#
_entry.id   AF-A0A925N5L3-F1
#
_cell.length_a   1.000
_cell.length_b   1.000
_cell.length_c   1.000
_cell.angle_alpha   90.00
_cell.angle_beta   90.00
_cell.angle_gamma   90.00
#
_symmetry.space_group_name_H-M   'P 1'
#
loop_
_entity.id
_entity.type
_entity.pdbx_description
1 polymer ?
#
loop_
_entity_poly.entity_id
_entity_poly.type
_entity_poly.pdbx_seq_one_letter_code
_entity_poly.pdbx_strand_id
1 'polypeptide(L)'
;MNRPEHPSFRMLFIGHLLLGVATNVAAQDVPASRAQVKAETKSAAAQGQLTPAGEGAYPKALPASSSSRTRAERKTETRQAARTGELIPAGETGSSKVDRAVLSSKSTKTRQERKAETLAAAKAKQLTPAGEGTEAPLRK
;
A
#
# COMPACT_ATOMS: atom_id res chain seq x y z
N MET A 1 2.88 32.37 86.98
CA MET A 1 4.07 32.83 86.22
C MET A 1 4.03 32.16 84.85
N ASN A 2 3.68 32.86 83.79
CA ASN A 2 4.50 33.75 82.93
C ASN A 2 4.96 33.02 81.65
N ARG A 3 4.56 33.58 80.50
CA ARG A 3 4.85 33.17 79.11
C ARG A 3 6.36 33.21 78.80
N PRO A 4 6.80 32.62 77.68
CA PRO A 4 6.89 33.37 76.40
C PRO A 4 6.36 32.56 75.18
N GLU A 5 5.53 33.09 74.27
CA GLU A 5 5.90 33.94 73.10
C GLU A 5 6.97 33.25 72.22
N HIS A 6 6.70 32.66 71.04
CA HIS A 6 6.39 33.22 69.70
C HIS A 6 6.53 32.06 68.66
N PRO A 7 6.47 32.24 67.32
CA PRO A 7 5.51 32.96 66.47
C PRO A 7 4.97 32.09 65.30
N SER A 8 3.76 32.43 64.85
CA SER A 8 3.39 32.73 63.46
C SER A 8 3.74 31.78 62.28
N PHE A 9 2.71 31.58 61.44
CA PHE A 9 2.74 31.22 60.01
C PHE A 9 3.21 29.77 59.71
N ARG A 10 2.51 28.95 58.93
CA ARG A 10 1.72 29.24 57.73
C ARG A 10 0.92 27.97 57.38
N MET A 11 -0.30 28.19 56.89
CA MET A 11 -1.06 27.25 56.07
C MET A 11 -0.15 26.33 55.25
N LEU A 12 -0.31 25.02 55.42
CA LEU A 12 -0.06 24.08 54.34
C LEU A 12 -1.29 23.19 54.23
N PHE A 13 -2.20 23.62 53.35
CA PHE A 13 -3.27 22.81 52.81
C PHE A 13 -2.65 21.51 52.26
N ILE A 14 -2.99 20.38 52.87
CA ILE A 14 -2.72 19.05 52.31
C ILE A 14 -3.70 18.87 51.15
N GLY A 15 -3.32 19.40 49.99
CA GLY A 15 -4.01 19.18 48.73
C GLY A 15 -3.91 17.71 48.36
N HIS A 16 -5.06 17.04 48.29
CA HIS A 16 -5.20 15.68 47.77
C HIS A 16 -4.62 15.64 46.35
N LEU A 17 -3.48 14.96 46.20
CA LEU A 17 -2.89 14.59 44.93
C LEU A 17 -3.77 13.50 44.30
N LEU A 18 -4.75 13.94 43.50
CA LEU A 18 -5.51 13.05 42.63
C LEU A 18 -4.59 12.64 41.46
N LEU A 19 -4.04 11.43 41.56
CA LEU A 19 -3.23 10.78 40.55
C LEU A 19 -4.10 10.53 39.30
N GLY A 20 -4.03 11.45 38.33
CA GLY A 20 -4.67 11.28 37.03
C GLY A 20 -3.95 10.19 36.23
N VAL A 21 -4.59 9.02 36.12
CA VAL A 21 -4.20 7.98 35.17
C VAL A 21 -4.45 8.53 33.77
N ALA A 22 -3.37 8.94 33.09
CA ALA A 22 -3.42 9.23 31.66
C ALA A 22 -3.63 7.91 30.91
N THR A 23 -4.85 7.67 30.44
CA THR A 23 -5.12 6.63 29.45
C THR A 23 -4.45 7.06 28.14
N ASN A 24 -3.25 6.53 27.88
CA ASN A 24 -2.66 6.50 26.55
C ASN A 24 -3.58 5.68 25.64
N VAL A 25 -4.56 6.34 25.03
CA VAL A 25 -5.24 5.81 23.84
C VAL A 25 -4.23 5.96 22.72
N ALA A 26 -3.42 4.92 22.51
CA ALA A 26 -2.74 4.72 21.25
C ALA A 26 -3.82 4.76 20.16
N ALA A 27 -3.76 5.79 19.31
CA ALA A 27 -4.62 5.92 18.14
C ALA A 27 -4.43 4.66 17.30
N GLN A 28 -5.41 3.77 17.40
CA GLN A 28 -5.55 2.65 16.49
C GLN A 28 -5.68 3.25 15.09
N ASP A 29 -4.74 2.92 14.23
CA ASP A 29 -4.61 3.40 12.85
C ASP A 29 -5.80 2.84 12.05
N VAL A 30 -6.94 3.52 12.14
CA VAL A 30 -8.07 3.28 11.24
C VAL A 30 -7.61 3.78 9.88
N PRO A 31 -7.62 2.95 8.82
CA PRO A 31 -7.18 3.40 7.51
C PRO A 31 -8.04 4.59 7.09
N ALA A 32 -7.40 5.75 6.92
CA ALA A 32 -8.07 6.98 6.56
C ALA A 32 -8.97 6.76 5.35
N SER A 33 -10.20 7.29 5.42
CA SER A 33 -11.12 7.22 4.30
C SER A 33 -10.51 7.93 3.09
N ARG A 34 -10.84 7.50 1.87
CA ARG A 34 -10.34 8.16 0.65
C ARG A 34 -10.66 9.66 0.61
N ALA A 35 -11.75 10.08 1.25
CA ALA A 35 -12.13 11.48 1.37
C ALA A 35 -11.13 12.27 2.24
N GLN A 36 -10.71 11.71 3.38
CA GLN A 36 -9.71 12.30 4.27
C GLN A 36 -8.34 12.39 3.59
N VAL A 37 -7.87 11.31 2.97
CA VAL A 37 -6.59 11.30 2.22
C VAL A 37 -6.56 12.38 1.12
N LYS A 38 -7.68 12.57 0.40
CA LYS A 38 -7.80 13.62 -0.62
C LYS A 38 -7.78 15.02 -0.03
N ALA A 39 -8.43 15.24 1.11
CA ALA A 39 -8.43 16.53 1.80
C ALA A 39 -7.01 16.87 2.29
N GLU A 40 -6.33 15.90 2.90
CA GLU A 40 -4.95 16.03 3.39
C GLU A 40 -3.94 16.29 2.26
N THR A 41 -4.09 15.58 1.13
CA THR A 41 -3.22 15.79 -0.04
C THR A 41 -3.41 17.19 -0.62
N LYS A 42 -4.65 17.70 -0.66
CA LYS A 42 -4.93 19.06 -1.13
C LYS A 42 -4.39 20.13 -0.18
N SER A 43 -4.48 19.93 1.14
CA SER A 43 -3.88 20.86 2.10
C SER A 43 -2.35 20.85 2.02
N ALA A 44 -1.73 19.68 1.86
CA ALA A 44 -0.28 19.58 1.69
C ALA A 44 0.18 20.25 0.38
N ALA A 45 -0.60 20.11 -0.70
CA ALA A 45 -0.35 20.81 -1.96
C ALA A 45 -0.47 22.34 -1.79
N ALA A 46 -1.51 22.82 -1.11
CA ALA A 46 -1.70 24.25 -0.84
C ALA A 46 -0.62 24.84 0.07
N GLN A 47 -0.07 24.02 0.98
CA GLN A 47 1.02 24.38 1.88
C GLN A 47 2.41 24.23 1.23
N GLY A 48 2.49 23.81 -0.05
CA GLY A 48 3.75 23.61 -0.76
C GLY A 48 4.62 22.48 -0.19
N GLN A 49 4.04 21.56 0.58
CA GLN A 49 4.75 20.45 1.23
C GLN A 49 5.00 19.26 0.29
N LEU A 50 4.39 19.27 -0.90
CA LEU A 50 4.58 18.22 -1.90
C LEU A 50 5.79 18.55 -2.79
N THR A 51 6.66 17.57 -2.99
CA THR A 51 7.70 17.65 -4.01
C THR A 51 7.05 17.66 -5.40
N PRO A 52 7.34 18.65 -6.25
CA PRO A 52 6.80 18.69 -7.60
C PRO A 52 7.15 17.43 -8.41
N ALA A 53 6.28 17.11 -9.36
CA ALA A 53 6.52 15.99 -10.26
C ALA A 53 7.84 16.21 -11.04
N GLY A 54 8.74 15.24 -10.98
CA GLY A 54 10.05 15.29 -11.64
C GLY A 54 11.19 15.91 -10.83
N GLU A 55 10.90 16.54 -9.69
CA GLU A 55 11.91 17.15 -8.80
C GLU A 55 12.25 16.27 -7.58
N GLY A 56 11.53 15.15 -7.41
CA GLY A 56 11.86 14.15 -6.41
C GLY A 56 13.23 13.54 -6.68
N ALA A 57 14.04 13.36 -5.63
CA ALA A 57 15.32 12.67 -5.74
C ALA A 57 15.10 11.25 -6.29
N TYR A 58 15.73 10.94 -7.42
CA TYR A 58 15.80 9.57 -7.90
C TYR A 58 16.57 8.73 -6.89
N PRO A 59 16.13 7.50 -6.58
CA PRO A 59 16.93 6.59 -5.80
C PRO A 59 18.28 6.45 -6.51
N LYS A 60 19.36 6.88 -5.84
CA LYS A 60 20.72 6.75 -6.36
C LYS A 60 20.95 5.27 -6.65
N ALA A 61 21.24 4.94 -7.91
CA ALA A 61 21.57 3.58 -8.29
C ALA A 61 22.65 3.07 -7.35
N LEU A 62 22.34 1.99 -6.62
CA LEU A 62 23.34 1.31 -5.82
C LEU A 62 24.47 0.87 -6.77
N PRO A 63 25.74 0.97 -6.35
CA PRO A 63 26.84 0.47 -7.17
C PRO A 63 26.54 -0.98 -7.55
N ALA A 64 26.59 -1.29 -8.84
CA ALA A 64 26.35 -2.63 -9.32
C ALA A 64 27.35 -3.57 -8.61
N SER A 65 26.83 -4.45 -7.76
CA SER A 65 27.65 -5.48 -7.13
C SER A 65 28.19 -6.37 -8.26
N SER A 66 29.51 -6.36 -8.45
CA SER A 66 30.14 -7.23 -9.43
C SER A 66 30.01 -8.67 -8.96
N SER A 67 29.44 -9.54 -9.81
CA SER A 67 29.47 -10.97 -9.54
C SER A 67 30.91 -11.46 -9.66
N SER A 68 31.39 -12.21 -8.67
CA SER A 68 32.71 -12.87 -8.74
C SER A 68 32.77 -13.99 -9.79
N ARG A 69 31.62 -14.47 -10.27
CA ARG A 69 31.52 -15.59 -11.21
C ARG A 69 31.80 -15.20 -12.65
N THR A 70 32.55 -16.05 -13.34
CA THR A 70 32.75 -15.89 -14.78
C THR A 70 31.50 -16.29 -15.58
N ARG A 71 31.44 -15.85 -16.86
CA ARG A 71 30.37 -16.27 -17.77
C ARG A 71 30.39 -17.78 -18.02
N ALA A 72 31.57 -18.41 -17.97
CA ALA A 72 31.73 -19.85 -18.17
C ALA A 72 31.10 -20.63 -17.00
N GLU A 73 31.40 -20.23 -15.76
CA GLU A 73 30.83 -20.83 -14.55
C GLU A 73 29.31 -20.71 -14.51
N ARG A 74 28.76 -19.53 -14.81
CA ARG A 74 27.29 -19.35 -14.84
C ARG A 74 26.63 -20.27 -15.88
N LYS A 75 27.29 -20.51 -17.02
CA LYS A 75 26.77 -21.42 -18.06
C LYS A 75 26.84 -22.88 -17.64
N THR A 76 27.84 -23.28 -16.87
CA THR A 76 27.91 -24.65 -16.33
C THR A 76 26.84 -24.85 -15.26
N GLU A 77 26.70 -23.91 -14.32
CA GLU A 77 25.68 -23.95 -13.27
C GLU A 77 24.27 -23.98 -13.86
N THR A 78 23.96 -23.09 -14.81
CA THR A 78 22.65 -23.06 -15.49
C THR A 78 22.35 -24.39 -16.18
N ARG A 79 23.35 -25.02 -16.82
CA ARG A 79 23.16 -26.32 -17.47
C ARG A 79 22.95 -27.44 -16.46
N GLN A 80 23.62 -27.41 -15.31
CA GLN A 80 23.42 -28.39 -14.24
C GLN A 80 22.02 -28.24 -13.65
N ALA A 81 21.59 -27.02 -13.32
CA ALA A 81 20.25 -26.73 -12.82
C ALA A 81 19.14 -27.13 -13.82
N ALA A 82 19.40 -26.97 -15.13
CA ALA A 82 18.50 -27.47 -16.17
C ALA A 82 18.42 -29.02 -16.20
N ARG A 83 19.52 -29.72 -15.90
CA ARG A 83 19.57 -31.19 -15.88
C ARG A 83 18.94 -31.77 -14.61
N THR A 84 19.09 -31.10 -13.47
CA THR A 84 18.47 -31.50 -12.19
C THR A 84 16.99 -31.11 -12.10
N GLY A 85 16.48 -30.35 -13.07
CA GLY A 85 15.08 -29.94 -13.12
C GLY A 85 14.73 -28.78 -12.17
N GLU A 86 15.73 -28.06 -11.66
CA GLU A 86 15.55 -26.89 -10.79
C GLU A 86 15.03 -25.67 -11.56
N LEU A 87 15.26 -25.62 -12.88
CA LEU A 87 14.79 -24.54 -13.74
C LEU A 87 13.42 -24.87 -14.34
N ILE A 88 12.52 -23.90 -14.28
CA ILE A 88 11.24 -23.97 -14.99
C ILE A 88 11.53 -23.88 -16.51
N PRO A 89 10.96 -24.77 -17.33
CA PRO A 89 11.23 -24.78 -18.76
C PRO A 89 10.76 -23.48 -19.42
N ALA A 90 11.46 -23.09 -20.49
CA ALA A 90 11.15 -21.89 -21.24
C ALA A 90 9.71 -21.95 -21.76
N GLY A 91 8.91 -20.92 -21.46
CA GLY A 91 7.50 -20.84 -21.86
C GLY A 91 6.50 -21.26 -20.79
N GLU A 92 6.95 -21.87 -19.70
CA GLU A 92 6.14 -22.08 -18.50
C GLU A 92 6.48 -20.99 -17.49
N THR A 93 5.80 -19.85 -17.56
CA THR A 93 5.90 -18.87 -16.47
C THR A 93 5.02 -19.36 -15.33
N GLY A 94 5.57 -19.48 -14.12
CA GLY A 94 4.85 -19.83 -12.88
C GLY A 94 3.73 -18.86 -12.46
N SER A 95 3.41 -17.88 -13.31
CA SER A 95 2.39 -16.87 -13.12
C SER A 95 1.36 -17.03 -14.25
N SER A 96 0.20 -17.56 -13.91
CA SER A 96 -0.95 -17.81 -14.81
C SER A 96 -0.92 -19.12 -15.60
N LYS A 97 -0.93 -20.26 -14.90
CA LYS A 97 -1.75 -21.40 -15.36
C LYS A 97 -3.24 -21.00 -15.27
N VAL A 98 -3.66 -20.02 -16.05
CA VAL A 98 -5.01 -20.08 -16.58
C VAL A 98 -4.84 -20.99 -17.78
N ASP A 99 -5.43 -22.19 -17.70
CA ASP A 99 -5.32 -23.16 -18.79
C ASP A 99 -5.62 -22.43 -20.10
N ARG A 100 -4.72 -22.56 -21.08
CA ARG A 100 -4.92 -21.95 -22.39
C ARG A 100 -6.28 -22.32 -22.99
N ALA A 101 -6.80 -23.49 -22.61
CA ALA A 101 -8.15 -23.97 -22.91
C ALA A 101 -9.26 -23.11 -22.29
N VAL A 102 -9.08 -22.61 -21.06
CA VAL A 102 -10.01 -21.68 -20.40
C VAL A 102 -10.02 -20.34 -21.13
N LEU A 103 -8.85 -19.82 -21.52
CA LEU A 103 -8.75 -18.57 -22.29
C LEU A 103 -9.32 -18.67 -23.71
N SER A 104 -9.27 -19.84 -24.35
CA SER A 104 -9.78 -20.05 -25.71
C SER A 104 -11.23 -20.54 -25.77
N SER A 105 -11.85 -20.79 -24.62
CA SER A 105 -13.24 -21.24 -24.56
C SER A 105 -14.20 -20.16 -25.10
N LYS A 106 -15.05 -20.53 -26.07
CA LYS A 106 -16.05 -19.64 -26.65
C LYS A 106 -17.19 -19.44 -25.65
N SER A 107 -17.68 -18.21 -25.51
CA SER A 107 -18.85 -17.93 -24.69
C SER A 107 -20.09 -18.65 -25.25
N THR A 108 -20.84 -19.32 -24.37
CA THR A 108 -22.13 -19.95 -24.69
C THR A 108 -23.30 -18.96 -24.66
N LYS A 109 -23.09 -17.71 -24.24
CA LYS A 109 -24.17 -16.72 -24.06
C LYS A 109 -24.64 -16.13 -25.38
N THR A 110 -25.95 -16.03 -25.54
CA THR A 110 -26.53 -15.34 -26.70
C THR A 110 -26.31 -13.84 -26.61
N ARG A 111 -26.48 -13.13 -27.73
CA ARG A 111 -26.40 -11.66 -27.75
C ARG A 111 -27.48 -11.02 -26.86
N GLN A 112 -28.65 -11.63 -26.79
CA GLN A 112 -29.77 -11.14 -25.98
C GLN A 112 -29.46 -11.24 -24.49
N GLU A 113 -28.94 -12.39 -24.04
CA GLU A 113 -28.51 -12.59 -22.65
C GLU A 113 -27.43 -11.57 -22.23
N ARG A 114 -26.37 -11.40 -23.04
CA ARG A 114 -25.32 -10.41 -22.72
C ARG A 114 -25.86 -8.98 -22.61
N LYS A 115 -26.83 -8.61 -23.45
CA LYS A 115 -27.50 -7.30 -23.34
C LYS A 115 -28.31 -7.18 -22.06
N ALA A 116 -29.09 -8.20 -21.70
CA ALA A 116 -29.87 -8.21 -20.47
C ALA A 116 -28.97 -8.10 -19.23
N GLU A 117 -27.87 -8.83 -19.19
CA GLU A 117 -26.86 -8.75 -18.12
C GLU A 117 -26.23 -7.36 -18.02
N THR A 118 -25.87 -6.76 -19.16
CA THR A 118 -25.29 -5.40 -19.17
C THR A 118 -26.28 -4.37 -18.64
N LEU A 119 -27.56 -4.46 -19.03
CA LEU A 119 -28.61 -3.57 -18.54
C LEU A 119 -28.89 -3.79 -17.05
N ALA A 120 -28.88 -5.04 -16.57
CA ALA A 120 -29.01 -5.33 -15.15
C ALA A 120 -27.83 -4.74 -14.34
N ALA A 121 -26.60 -4.90 -14.83
CA ALA A 121 -25.41 -4.31 -14.21
C ALA A 121 -25.45 -2.77 -14.23
N ALA A 122 -25.94 -2.17 -15.31
CA ALA A 122 -26.15 -0.72 -15.40
C ALA A 122 -27.17 -0.24 -14.36
N LYS A 123 -28.31 -0.94 -14.24
CA LYS A 123 -29.35 -0.63 -13.26
C LYS A 123 -28.86 -0.82 -11.81
N ALA A 124 -28.01 -1.83 -11.58
CA ALA A 124 -27.35 -2.08 -10.32
C ALA A 124 -26.16 -1.13 -10.04
N LYS A 125 -25.85 -0.20 -10.96
CA LYS A 125 -24.69 0.72 -10.88
C LYS A 125 -23.35 0.00 -10.66
N GLN A 126 -23.23 -1.21 -11.20
CA GLN A 126 -22.01 -2.03 -11.13
C GLN A 126 -21.04 -1.74 -12.30
N LEU A 127 -21.46 -0.95 -13.28
CA LEU A 127 -20.61 -0.55 -14.40
C LEU A 127 -19.73 0.63 -14.00
N THR A 128 -18.45 0.56 -14.35
CA THR A 128 -17.55 1.71 -14.27
C THR A 128 -17.98 2.77 -15.30
N PRO A 129 -18.15 4.04 -14.89
CA PRO A 129 -18.55 5.09 -15.82
C PRO A 129 -17.48 5.34 -16.88
N ALA A 130 -17.92 5.82 -18.04
CA ALA A 130 -17.04 6.16 -19.14
C ALA A 130 -16.03 7.23 -18.68
N GLY A 131 -14.73 6.96 -18.83
CA GLY A 131 -13.65 7.87 -18.43
C GLY A 131 -12.98 7.56 -17.09
N GLU A 132 -13.52 6.64 -16.27
CA GLU A 132 -12.93 6.28 -14.96
C GLU A 132 -12.32 4.86 -14.93
N GLY A 133 -12.22 4.20 -16.09
CA GLY A 133 -11.49 2.93 -16.21
C GLY A 133 -9.98 3.15 -16.10
N THR A 134 -9.26 2.23 -15.45
CA THR A 134 -7.78 2.18 -15.50
C THR A 134 -7.32 2.31 -16.94
N GLU A 135 -6.43 3.26 -17.23
CA GLU A 135 -5.97 3.62 -18.57
C GLU A 135 -5.78 2.41 -19.49
N ALA A 136 -6.34 2.48 -20.69
CA ALA A 136 -6.10 1.48 -21.72
C ALA A 136 -4.58 1.38 -21.98
N PRO A 137 -4.02 0.17 -22.15
CA PRO A 137 -2.59 0.02 -22.38
C PRO A 137 -2.22 0.76 -23.67
N LEU A 138 -1.37 1.77 -23.55
CA LEU A 138 -0.76 2.47 -24.68
C LEU A 138 -0.08 1.42 -25.58
N ARG A 139 -0.61 1.22 -26.78
CA ARG A 139 0.06 0.42 -27.80
C ARG A 139 1.29 1.22 -28.25
N LYS A 140 2.47 0.69 -27.90
CA LYS A 140 3.76 1.18 -28.39
C LYS A 140 3.90 0.93 -29.88
#